data_AF-A0A9D5WNC8-F1
#
_entry.id   AF-A0A9D5WNC8-F1
#
_cell.length_a   1.000
_cell.length_b   1.000
_cell.length_c   1.000
_cell.angle_alpha   90.00
_cell.angle_beta   90.00
_cell.angle_gamma   90.00
#
_symmetry.space_group_name_H-M   'P 1'
#
loop_
_entity.id
_entity.type
_entity.pdbx_description
1 polymer ?
#
loop_
_entity_poly.entity_id
_entity_poly.type
_entity_poly.pdbx_seq_one_letter_code
_entity_poly.pdbx_strand_id
1 'polypeptide(L)'
;MKTKNILTLALGLLSLASCSKWTDMEIQHPTNLTESNHSEEYYQELRKYKESDHQIAFSYYSAWTGVGVNMQSSLMGLPDSVDLVSLWGGWRNPTEAQLADLRAAQSKKGLKAMICFLVLDMGAGITPDPTAEEKKALAQGESWTHKYWGWSTASTDAGKAARRAAVVKYANAICDLIEKYGYDGFDIDAEPNYSHPFGTNYELWRTDVENGVPTLMTLFVETLGKRMGPLAETEAGRKRILAIDGEPDALPATHAKYFNYFIIQAYSNRVSYQNPHFQGVLRVFKDVLS
;
A
#
# COMPACT_ATOMS: atom_id res chain seq x y z
N MET A 1 34.41 -92.53 6.27
CA MET A 1 35.34 -91.49 6.78
C MET A 1 34.69 -90.13 6.52
N LYS A 2 34.77 -89.22 7.51
CA LYS A 2 33.96 -88.01 7.69
C LYS A 2 34.14 -86.94 6.59
N THR A 3 33.05 -86.26 6.23
CA THR A 3 32.95 -84.80 5.88
C THR A 3 31.47 -84.46 5.67
N LYS A 4 30.76 -83.85 6.63
CA LYS A 4 30.53 -82.40 6.81
C LYS A 4 30.08 -81.68 5.53
N ASN A 5 28.83 -81.22 5.49
CA ASN A 5 28.39 -79.84 5.18
C ASN A 5 26.88 -79.83 4.87
N ILE A 6 26.29 -78.63 4.89
CA ILE A 6 24.85 -78.32 4.72
C ILE A 6 24.04 -78.35 6.03
N LEU A 7 24.46 -77.56 7.01
CA LEU A 7 23.53 -77.04 8.02
C LEU A 7 23.91 -75.61 8.41
N THR A 8 24.18 -74.72 7.46
CA THR A 8 24.48 -73.31 7.77
C THR A 8 24.27 -72.39 6.56
N LEU A 9 23.09 -72.37 5.95
CA LEU A 9 22.79 -71.31 4.95
C LEU A 9 21.32 -70.89 4.82
N ALA A 10 20.40 -71.40 5.64
CA ALA A 10 18.98 -71.06 5.50
C ALA A 10 18.45 -70.06 6.54
N LEU A 11 19.20 -69.78 7.62
CA LEU A 11 18.73 -68.91 8.72
C LEU A 11 19.31 -67.49 8.71
N GLY A 12 20.26 -67.18 7.82
CA GLY A 12 20.92 -65.86 7.73
C GLY A 12 20.34 -64.90 6.69
N LEU A 13 19.44 -65.36 5.83
CA LEU A 13 18.89 -64.55 4.72
C LEU A 13 17.54 -63.89 5.05
N LEU A 14 16.88 -64.27 6.15
CA LEU A 14 15.60 -63.69 6.56
C LEU A 14 15.73 -62.44 7.45
N SER A 15 16.94 -62.12 7.95
CA SER A 15 17.17 -60.94 8.79
C SER A 15 17.52 -59.66 8.02
N LEU A 16 17.77 -59.74 6.71
CA LEU A 16 18.14 -58.56 5.89
C LEU A 16 16.94 -57.92 5.17
N ALA A 17 15.80 -58.60 5.08
CA ALA A 17 14.59 -58.05 4.44
C ALA A 17 13.75 -57.16 5.37
N SER A 18 14.03 -57.15 6.68
CA SER A 18 13.26 -56.34 7.66
C SER A 18 13.84 -54.94 7.90
N CYS A 19 15.00 -54.61 7.33
CA CYS A 19 15.65 -53.31 7.52
C CYS A 19 15.33 -52.28 6.43
N SER A 20 14.79 -52.70 5.27
CA SER A 20 14.49 -51.75 4.19
C SER A 20 13.34 -50.80 4.53
N LYS A 21 12.39 -51.22 5.38
CA LYS A 21 11.24 -50.39 5.76
C LYS A 21 11.55 -49.34 6.84
N TRP A 22 12.70 -49.43 7.52
CA TRP A 22 13.14 -48.45 8.52
C TRP A 22 13.99 -47.33 7.88
N THR A 23 14.66 -47.60 6.76
CA THR A 23 15.48 -46.61 6.06
C THR A 23 14.67 -45.66 5.17
N ASP A 24 13.39 -45.98 4.94
CA ASP A 24 12.48 -45.08 4.23
C ASP A 24 12.00 -43.99 5.19
N MET A 25 12.54 -42.78 5.03
CA MET A 25 12.05 -41.61 5.77
C MET A 25 10.65 -41.26 5.29
N GLU A 26 9.62 -41.65 6.05
CA GLU A 26 8.27 -41.11 5.90
C GLU A 26 8.22 -39.71 6.51
N ILE A 27 7.80 -38.72 5.72
CA ILE A 27 7.56 -37.37 6.21
C ILE A 27 6.36 -37.45 7.17
N GLN A 28 6.58 -37.29 8.48
CA GLN A 28 5.52 -37.41 9.50
C GLN A 28 4.37 -36.42 9.31
N HIS A 29 4.63 -35.28 8.65
CA HIS A 29 3.64 -34.28 8.29
C HIS A 29 3.87 -33.82 6.84
N PRO A 30 3.34 -34.53 5.83
CA PRO A 30 3.54 -34.18 4.42
C PRO A 30 2.70 -32.95 4.02
N THR A 31 2.36 -32.08 4.97
CA THR A 31 1.56 -30.88 4.74
C THR A 31 2.31 -29.97 3.79
N ASN A 32 1.65 -29.63 2.69
CA ASN A 32 2.16 -28.64 1.76
C ASN A 32 2.21 -27.27 2.48
N LEU A 33 3.41 -26.82 2.85
CA LEU A 33 3.63 -25.51 3.49
C LEU A 33 3.72 -24.37 2.47
N THR A 34 3.63 -24.65 1.17
CA THR A 34 3.61 -23.61 0.12
C THR A 34 2.19 -23.13 -0.19
N GLU A 35 1.16 -23.76 0.39
CA GLU A 35 -0.23 -23.38 0.23
C GLU A 35 -0.93 -23.32 1.58
N SER A 36 -1.92 -22.45 1.71
CA SER A 36 -2.73 -22.38 2.93
C SER A 36 -3.59 -23.63 3.08
N ASN A 37 -3.63 -24.18 4.30
CA ASN A 37 -4.52 -25.28 4.67
C ASN A 37 -5.92 -24.82 5.11
N HIS A 38 -6.25 -23.54 4.98
CA HIS A 38 -7.57 -23.00 5.33
C HIS A 38 -8.61 -23.33 4.25
N SER A 39 -9.83 -23.67 4.69
CA SER A 39 -10.95 -23.97 3.79
C SER A 39 -11.59 -22.69 3.23
N GLU A 40 -12.47 -22.83 2.23
CA GLU A 40 -13.21 -21.68 1.72
C GLU A 40 -14.19 -21.13 2.76
N GLU A 41 -14.79 -21.99 3.59
CA GLU A 41 -15.66 -21.58 4.70
C GLU A 41 -14.90 -20.70 5.70
N TYR A 42 -13.63 -21.02 6.00
CA TYR A 42 -12.79 -20.18 6.84
C TYR A 42 -12.64 -18.78 6.24
N TYR A 43 -12.31 -18.68 4.95
CA TYR A 43 -12.13 -17.40 4.28
C TYR A 43 -13.45 -16.62 4.17
N GLN A 44 -14.59 -17.29 4.03
CA GLN A 44 -15.91 -16.65 4.10
C GLN A 44 -16.18 -16.03 5.47
N GLU A 45 -15.91 -16.75 6.56
CA GLU A 45 -16.07 -16.20 7.92
C GLU A 45 -15.09 -15.06 8.20
N LEU A 46 -13.86 -15.15 7.69
CA LEU A 46 -12.89 -14.06 7.78
C LEU A 46 -13.40 -12.79 7.08
N ARG A 47 -13.95 -12.90 5.86
CA ARG A 47 -14.55 -11.76 5.16
C ARG A 47 -15.75 -11.18 5.92
N LYS A 48 -16.61 -12.03 6.50
CA LYS A 48 -17.73 -11.57 7.35
C LYS A 48 -17.24 -10.81 8.59
N TYR A 49 -16.17 -11.28 9.23
CA TYR A 49 -15.56 -10.57 10.35
C TYR A 49 -15.09 -9.17 9.91
N LYS A 50 -14.42 -9.03 8.76
CA LYS A 50 -13.98 -7.74 8.24
C LYS A 50 -15.11 -6.80 7.81
N GLU A 51 -16.29 -7.34 7.52
CA GLU A 51 -17.50 -6.56 7.22
C GLU A 51 -18.27 -6.16 8.50
N SER A 52 -17.97 -6.78 9.65
CA SER A 52 -18.62 -6.50 10.92
C SER A 52 -18.12 -5.19 11.56
N ASP A 53 -18.84 -4.69 12.57
CA ASP A 53 -18.35 -3.59 13.40
C ASP A 53 -17.22 -4.10 14.32
N HIS A 54 -15.99 -3.70 14.02
CA HIS A 54 -14.78 -4.14 14.74
C HIS A 54 -13.69 -3.07 14.67
N GLN A 55 -12.63 -3.26 15.48
CA GLN A 55 -11.45 -2.40 15.42
C GLN A 55 -10.62 -2.75 14.20
N ILE A 56 -10.43 -1.76 13.31
CA ILE A 56 -9.62 -1.87 12.12
C ILE A 56 -8.14 -2.04 12.50
N ALA A 57 -7.50 -3.08 11.99
CA ALA A 57 -6.05 -3.24 12.04
C ALA A 57 -5.42 -2.78 10.73
N PHE A 58 -4.48 -1.85 10.85
CA PHE A 58 -3.78 -1.22 9.74
C PHE A 58 -2.28 -1.52 9.80
N SER A 59 -1.62 -1.61 8.63
CA SER A 59 -0.15 -1.67 8.57
C SER A 59 0.44 -0.92 7.37
N TYR A 60 1.63 -0.35 7.56
CA TYR A 60 2.53 -0.02 6.46
C TYR A 60 3.36 -1.25 6.11
N TYR A 61 3.40 -1.60 4.83
CA TYR A 61 4.06 -2.80 4.36
C TYR A 61 4.99 -2.49 3.18
N SER A 62 6.24 -2.92 3.30
CA SER A 62 7.28 -2.77 2.28
C SER A 62 7.80 -4.15 1.84
N ALA A 63 8.66 -4.19 0.82
CA ALA A 63 9.26 -5.42 0.29
C ALA A 63 8.26 -6.43 -0.32
N TRP A 64 7.12 -5.95 -0.80
CA TRP A 64 6.15 -6.76 -1.54
C TRP A 64 6.70 -7.20 -2.89
N THR A 65 6.95 -8.50 -3.06
CA THR A 65 7.36 -9.11 -4.33
C THR A 65 6.35 -10.12 -4.87
N GLY A 66 5.42 -10.60 -4.03
CA GLY A 66 4.44 -11.63 -4.39
C GLY A 66 5.05 -13.01 -4.69
N VAL A 67 6.36 -13.17 -4.49
CA VAL A 67 7.11 -14.41 -4.76
C VAL A 67 8.14 -14.67 -3.66
N GLY A 68 8.56 -15.92 -3.54
CA GLY A 68 9.60 -16.36 -2.62
C GLY A 68 9.17 -17.54 -1.78
N VAL A 69 10.09 -18.06 -0.98
CA VAL A 69 9.85 -19.17 -0.03
C VAL A 69 9.44 -18.66 1.37
N ASN A 70 9.44 -17.35 1.58
CA ASN A 70 9.05 -16.69 2.81
C ASN A 70 7.81 -15.83 2.54
N MET A 71 6.80 -15.97 3.41
CA MET A 71 5.55 -15.22 3.35
C MET A 71 5.72 -13.71 3.63
N GLN A 72 6.87 -13.29 4.17
CA GLN A 72 7.17 -11.88 4.44
C GLN A 72 7.02 -10.96 3.21
N SER A 73 7.19 -11.48 1.99
CA SER A 73 7.08 -10.69 0.75
C SER A 73 5.73 -10.84 0.03
N SER A 74 4.74 -11.48 0.66
CA SER A 74 3.40 -11.74 0.14
C SER A 74 2.32 -11.07 1.01
N LEU A 75 1.34 -10.44 0.37
CA LEU A 75 0.14 -9.89 1.01
C LEU A 75 -0.72 -10.98 1.66
N MET A 76 -0.76 -12.17 1.07
CA MET A 76 -1.38 -13.33 1.72
C MET A 76 -0.70 -13.69 3.06
N GLY A 77 0.57 -13.34 3.21
CA GLY A 77 1.37 -13.56 4.41
C GLY A 77 1.10 -12.61 5.58
N LEU A 78 0.39 -11.51 5.36
CA LEU A 78 -0.03 -10.62 6.46
C LEU A 78 -0.95 -11.36 7.44
N PRO A 79 -0.97 -11.04 8.73
CA PRO A 79 -1.94 -11.65 9.66
C PRO A 79 -3.39 -11.44 9.19
N ASP A 80 -4.25 -12.43 9.39
CA ASP A 80 -5.66 -12.37 8.94
C ASP A 80 -6.45 -11.22 9.57
N SER A 81 -6.04 -10.79 10.77
CA SER A 81 -6.61 -9.63 11.43
C SER A 81 -6.35 -8.30 10.72
N VAL A 82 -5.36 -8.20 9.81
CA VAL A 82 -5.05 -6.94 9.10
C VAL A 82 -6.12 -6.65 8.05
N ASP A 83 -6.83 -5.54 8.20
CA ASP A 83 -7.92 -5.12 7.31
C ASP A 83 -7.41 -4.26 6.17
N LEU A 84 -6.52 -3.32 6.51
CA LEU A 84 -5.99 -2.31 5.62
C LEU A 84 -4.47 -2.38 5.59
N VAL A 85 -3.89 -2.24 4.40
CA VAL A 85 -2.45 -2.11 4.24
C VAL A 85 -2.10 -0.97 3.29
N SER A 86 -1.16 -0.14 3.71
CA SER A 86 -0.51 0.87 2.87
C SER A 86 0.79 0.32 2.33
N LEU A 87 0.88 0.20 1.00
CA LEU A 87 2.07 -0.27 0.31
C LEU A 87 3.13 0.83 0.27
N TRP A 88 4.15 0.69 1.12
CA TRP A 88 5.31 1.59 1.16
C TRP A 88 6.32 1.17 0.09
N GLY A 89 6.01 1.53 -1.16
CA GLY A 89 6.76 1.16 -2.35
C GLY A 89 6.28 -0.14 -3.02
N GLY A 90 6.91 -0.51 -4.14
CA GLY A 90 6.60 -1.74 -4.90
C GLY A 90 5.28 -1.73 -5.70
N TRP A 91 4.45 -0.69 -5.57
CA TRP A 91 3.11 -0.61 -6.17
C TRP A 91 3.07 0.04 -7.56
N ARG A 92 4.13 0.73 -7.99
CA ARG A 92 4.08 1.59 -9.18
C ARG A 92 3.96 0.83 -10.50
N ASN A 93 4.70 -0.28 -10.61
CA ASN A 93 4.74 -1.15 -11.79
C ASN A 93 4.77 -2.60 -11.31
N PRO A 94 3.68 -3.12 -10.72
CA PRO A 94 3.65 -4.45 -10.16
C PRO A 94 3.80 -5.51 -11.26
N THR A 95 4.53 -6.57 -10.93
CA THR A 95 4.62 -7.80 -11.74
C THR A 95 3.31 -8.58 -11.71
N GLU A 96 3.15 -9.53 -12.63
CA GLU A 96 1.99 -10.44 -12.63
C GLU A 96 1.86 -11.23 -11.31
N ALA A 97 2.97 -11.63 -10.72
CA ALA A 97 2.98 -12.36 -9.45
C ALA A 97 2.52 -11.49 -8.28
N GLN A 98 2.96 -10.23 -8.23
CA GLN A 98 2.42 -9.25 -7.28
C GLN A 98 0.92 -9.08 -7.47
N LEU A 99 0.44 -8.87 -8.70
CA LEU A 99 -0.99 -8.73 -8.96
C LEU A 99 -1.79 -9.98 -8.56
N ALA A 100 -1.25 -11.19 -8.78
CA ALA A 100 -1.89 -12.43 -8.34
C ALA A 100 -2.00 -12.52 -6.80
N ASP A 101 -0.93 -12.17 -6.09
CA ASP A 101 -0.90 -12.11 -4.62
C ASP A 101 -1.88 -11.06 -4.07
N LEU A 102 -1.94 -9.87 -4.68
CA LEU A 102 -2.94 -8.85 -4.36
C LEU A 102 -4.37 -9.39 -4.52
N ARG A 103 -4.67 -10.04 -5.64
CA ARG A 103 -6.00 -10.61 -5.90
C ARG A 103 -6.34 -11.73 -4.92
N ALA A 104 -5.38 -12.58 -4.57
CA ALA A 104 -5.57 -13.61 -3.58
C ALA A 104 -5.89 -13.01 -2.21
N ALA A 105 -5.15 -12.00 -1.77
CA ALA A 105 -5.37 -11.35 -0.48
C ALA A 105 -6.72 -10.61 -0.42
N GLN A 106 -7.08 -9.92 -1.49
CA GLN A 106 -8.38 -9.24 -1.61
C GLN A 106 -9.54 -10.25 -1.59
N SER A 107 -9.48 -11.28 -2.44
CA SER A 107 -10.60 -12.21 -2.62
C SER A 107 -10.75 -13.22 -1.48
N LYS A 108 -9.65 -13.76 -0.96
CA LYS A 108 -9.69 -14.76 0.13
C LYS A 108 -9.86 -14.08 1.47
N LYS A 109 -8.97 -13.15 1.80
CA LYS A 109 -8.90 -12.56 3.15
C LYS A 109 -9.79 -11.34 3.32
N GLY A 110 -10.26 -10.72 2.24
CA GLY A 110 -10.93 -9.42 2.32
C GLY A 110 -9.97 -8.27 2.63
N LEU A 111 -8.67 -8.47 2.47
CA LEU A 111 -7.65 -7.43 2.69
C LEU A 111 -7.85 -6.29 1.70
N LYS A 112 -7.73 -5.04 2.17
CA LYS A 112 -7.71 -3.84 1.33
C LYS A 112 -6.30 -3.28 1.24
N ALA A 113 -5.79 -3.14 0.01
CA ALA A 113 -4.44 -2.62 -0.23
C ALA A 113 -4.49 -1.26 -0.91
N MET A 114 -3.90 -0.25 -0.27
CA MET A 114 -3.75 1.10 -0.78
C MET A 114 -2.31 1.32 -1.26
N ILE A 115 -2.15 2.12 -2.32
CA ILE A 115 -0.82 2.68 -2.60
C ILE A 115 -0.52 3.77 -1.58
N CYS A 116 0.75 3.98 -1.24
CA CYS A 116 1.16 5.00 -0.29
C CYS A 116 2.48 5.63 -0.73
N PHE A 117 2.56 6.96 -0.63
CA PHE A 117 3.79 7.72 -0.81
C PHE A 117 3.60 9.17 -0.35
N LEU A 118 4.72 9.82 -0.05
CA LEU A 118 4.80 11.25 0.29
C LEU A 118 4.30 12.13 -0.85
N VAL A 119 3.26 12.92 -0.57
CA VAL A 119 2.72 13.91 -1.50
C VAL A 119 3.26 15.29 -1.09
N LEU A 120 4.47 15.63 -1.55
CA LEU A 120 5.13 16.91 -1.21
C LEU A 120 5.23 17.82 -2.44
N ASP A 121 5.95 17.33 -3.45
CA ASP A 121 6.20 18.04 -4.69
C ASP A 121 5.30 17.55 -5.83
N MET A 122 5.11 18.41 -6.83
CA MET A 122 4.29 18.09 -7.97
C MET A 122 4.83 16.83 -8.67
N GLY A 123 3.96 15.87 -9.00
CA GLY A 123 4.34 14.70 -9.80
C GLY A 123 5.14 13.62 -9.06
N ALA A 124 5.42 13.77 -7.77
CA ALA A 124 6.12 12.77 -6.97
C ALA A 124 5.43 11.38 -7.06
N GLY A 125 6.21 10.31 -6.96
CA GLY A 125 5.67 8.94 -6.94
C GLY A 125 5.28 8.35 -8.29
N ILE A 126 4.66 9.11 -9.22
CA ILE A 126 4.09 8.55 -10.47
C ILE A 126 4.62 9.15 -11.79
N THR A 127 5.47 10.19 -11.77
CA THR A 127 6.06 10.74 -13.01
C THR A 127 6.94 9.70 -13.71
N PRO A 128 6.64 9.27 -14.96
CA PRO A 128 7.44 8.28 -15.69
C PRO A 128 8.88 8.75 -15.90
N ASP A 129 9.81 7.82 -16.06
CA ASP A 129 11.18 8.17 -16.40
C ASP A 129 11.25 8.80 -17.81
N PRO A 130 12.03 9.87 -18.01
CA PRO A 130 12.20 10.45 -19.34
C PRO A 130 13.03 9.54 -20.23
N THR A 131 12.72 9.54 -21.52
CA THR A 131 13.64 9.06 -22.55
C THR A 131 14.91 9.93 -22.62
N ALA A 132 15.95 9.42 -23.28
CA ALA A 132 17.19 10.17 -23.46
C ALA A 132 16.97 11.45 -24.27
N GLU A 133 16.06 11.42 -25.25
CA GLU A 133 15.67 12.54 -26.09
C GLU A 133 14.90 13.60 -25.30
N GLU A 134 13.92 13.18 -24.50
CA GLU A 134 13.16 14.08 -23.63
C GLU A 134 14.07 14.77 -22.60
N LYS A 135 15.00 14.03 -22.02
CA LYS A 135 15.97 14.59 -21.07
C LYS A 135 16.88 15.63 -21.73
N LYS A 136 17.29 15.42 -22.99
CA LYS A 136 18.09 16.41 -23.76
C LYS A 136 17.29 17.64 -24.15
N ALA A 137 15.97 17.51 -24.30
CA ALA A 137 15.06 18.60 -24.67
C ALA A 137 14.59 19.45 -23.48
N LEU A 138 15.11 19.23 -22.27
CA LEU A 138 14.81 20.05 -21.10
C LEU A 138 15.45 21.44 -21.25
N ALA A 139 14.67 22.48 -20.96
CA ALA A 139 15.22 23.83 -20.86
C ALA A 139 16.16 23.94 -19.64
N GLN A 140 17.06 24.93 -19.66
CA GLN A 140 17.96 25.15 -18.53
C GLN A 140 17.16 25.44 -17.25
N GLY A 141 17.36 24.61 -16.22
CA GLY A 141 16.65 24.72 -14.94
C GLY A 141 15.24 24.11 -14.91
N GLU A 142 14.74 23.57 -16.03
CA GLU A 142 13.47 22.83 -16.09
C GLU A 142 13.66 21.42 -15.52
N SER A 143 12.81 21.02 -14.58
CA SER A 143 12.75 19.63 -14.13
C SER A 143 11.88 18.80 -15.08
N TRP A 144 12.23 17.52 -15.27
CA TRP A 144 11.41 16.60 -16.08
C TRP A 144 9.98 16.53 -15.57
N THR A 145 9.81 16.47 -14.25
CA THR A 145 8.50 16.43 -13.61
C THR A 145 7.67 17.65 -13.96
N HIS A 146 8.26 18.86 -13.91
CA HIS A 146 7.54 20.07 -14.29
C HIS A 146 7.14 20.07 -15.76
N LYS A 147 8.05 19.65 -16.66
CA LYS A 147 7.76 19.53 -18.09
C LYS A 147 6.61 18.55 -18.36
N TYR A 148 6.66 17.36 -17.76
CA TYR A 148 5.70 16.28 -18.00
C TYR A 148 4.26 16.63 -17.57
N TRP A 149 4.13 17.30 -16.43
CA TRP A 149 2.81 17.69 -15.90
C TRP A 149 2.34 19.07 -16.40
N GLY A 150 3.20 19.83 -17.08
CA GLY A 150 2.90 21.21 -17.49
C GLY A 150 2.87 22.18 -16.29
N TRP A 151 3.70 21.93 -15.29
CA TRP A 151 3.83 22.80 -14.12
C TRP A 151 4.54 24.10 -14.47
N SER A 152 4.13 25.20 -13.83
CA SER A 152 4.76 26.51 -13.98
C SER A 152 5.24 27.06 -12.63
N THR A 153 6.45 27.59 -12.61
CA THR A 153 7.02 28.31 -11.46
C THR A 153 6.69 29.81 -11.46
N ALA A 154 6.02 30.32 -12.51
CA ALA A 154 5.70 31.74 -12.61
C ALA A 154 4.58 32.16 -11.65
N SER A 155 4.75 33.27 -10.93
CA SER A 155 3.75 33.82 -10.01
C SER A 155 2.66 34.66 -10.72
N THR A 156 2.37 34.36 -11.99
CA THR A 156 1.31 35.03 -12.78
C THR A 156 0.01 34.24 -12.72
N ASP A 157 -1.12 34.84 -13.12
CA ASP A 157 -2.40 34.13 -13.21
C ASP A 157 -2.34 32.93 -14.17
N ALA A 158 -1.62 33.08 -15.29
CA ALA A 158 -1.35 31.97 -16.21
C ALA A 158 -0.52 30.86 -15.55
N GLY A 159 0.47 31.22 -14.73
CA GLY A 159 1.28 30.26 -13.97
C GLY A 159 0.45 29.52 -12.92
N LYS A 160 -0.41 30.22 -12.16
CA LYS A 160 -1.38 29.63 -11.24
C LYS A 160 -2.33 28.67 -11.96
N ALA A 161 -2.88 29.08 -13.10
CA ALA A 161 -3.76 28.23 -13.90
C ALA A 161 -3.04 26.95 -14.38
N ALA A 162 -1.79 27.07 -14.83
CA ALA A 162 -0.96 25.92 -15.22
C ALA A 162 -0.70 24.96 -14.05
N ARG A 163 -0.35 25.46 -12.86
CA ARG A 163 -0.19 24.63 -11.66
C ARG A 163 -1.46 23.89 -11.28
N ARG A 164 -2.62 24.57 -11.28
CA ARG A 164 -3.91 23.93 -11.01
C ARG A 164 -4.24 22.84 -12.03
N ALA A 165 -4.01 23.09 -13.32
CA ALA A 165 -4.21 22.09 -14.37
C ALA A 165 -3.29 20.88 -14.20
N ALA A 166 -2.02 21.10 -13.85
CA ALA A 166 -1.04 20.06 -13.55
C ALA A 166 -1.51 19.18 -12.38
N VAL A 167 -1.93 19.79 -11.26
CA VAL A 167 -2.45 19.09 -10.07
C VAL A 167 -3.66 18.23 -10.40
N VAL A 168 -4.63 18.73 -11.18
CA VAL A 168 -5.79 17.96 -11.61
C VAL A 168 -5.37 16.76 -12.46
N LYS A 169 -4.43 16.95 -13.40
CA LYS A 169 -3.89 15.87 -14.23
C LYS A 169 -3.20 14.79 -13.38
N TYR A 170 -2.43 15.21 -12.38
CA TYR A 170 -1.70 14.31 -11.47
C TYR A 170 -2.62 13.52 -10.55
N ALA A 171 -3.60 14.16 -9.91
CA ALA A 171 -4.61 13.48 -9.12
C ALA A 171 -5.37 12.41 -9.94
N ASN A 172 -5.77 12.75 -11.17
CA ASN A 172 -6.44 11.78 -12.04
C ASN A 172 -5.54 10.61 -12.45
N ALA A 173 -4.26 10.87 -12.73
CA ALA A 173 -3.32 9.80 -13.07
C ALA A 173 -3.09 8.82 -11.91
N ILE A 174 -3.16 9.28 -10.66
CA ILE A 174 -3.14 8.41 -9.48
C ILE A 174 -4.39 7.52 -9.45
N CYS A 175 -5.58 8.10 -9.66
CA CYS A 175 -6.82 7.33 -9.76
C CYS A 175 -6.75 6.29 -10.89
N ASP A 176 -6.22 6.66 -12.06
CA ASP A 176 -6.06 5.76 -13.20
C ASP A 176 -5.11 4.61 -12.89
N LEU A 177 -4.01 4.87 -12.15
CA LEU A 177 -3.09 3.83 -11.70
C LEU A 177 -3.76 2.84 -10.74
N ILE A 178 -4.52 3.36 -9.77
CA ILE A 178 -5.28 2.55 -8.81
C ILE A 178 -6.30 1.67 -9.53
N GLU A 179 -7.01 2.24 -10.51
CA GLU A 179 -7.96 1.52 -11.37
C GLU A 179 -7.28 0.44 -12.21
N LYS A 180 -6.18 0.79 -12.88
CA LYS A 180 -5.42 -0.11 -13.75
C LYS A 180 -4.96 -1.36 -13.02
N TYR A 181 -4.42 -1.20 -11.82
CA TYR A 181 -3.86 -2.31 -11.03
C TYR A 181 -4.84 -2.88 -10.01
N GLY A 182 -6.04 -2.30 -9.88
CA GLY A 182 -7.07 -2.75 -8.95
C GLY A 182 -6.62 -2.71 -7.48
N TYR A 183 -5.95 -1.62 -7.09
CA TYR A 183 -5.75 -1.28 -5.69
C TYR A 183 -7.06 -0.80 -5.07
N ASP A 184 -7.20 -0.93 -3.76
CA ASP A 184 -8.40 -0.54 -3.03
C ASP A 184 -8.42 0.95 -2.67
N GLY A 185 -7.32 1.68 -2.83
CA GLY A 185 -7.30 3.09 -2.44
C GLY A 185 -5.95 3.77 -2.52
N PHE A 186 -5.92 4.98 -1.94
CA PHE A 186 -4.73 5.79 -1.78
C PHE A 186 -4.60 6.27 -0.34
N ASP A 187 -3.41 6.10 0.22
CA ASP A 187 -2.98 6.71 1.47
C ASP A 187 -2.02 7.86 1.17
N ILE A 188 -2.50 9.08 1.44
CA ILE A 188 -1.72 10.30 1.26
C ILE A 188 -0.83 10.47 2.48
N ASP A 189 0.48 10.25 2.32
CA ASP A 189 1.44 10.64 3.34
C ASP A 189 1.68 12.16 3.26
N ALA A 190 1.03 12.87 4.19
CA ALA A 190 0.98 14.31 4.26
C ALA A 190 1.89 14.81 5.38
N GLU A 191 3.14 15.10 5.05
CA GLU A 191 4.14 15.57 6.01
C GLU A 191 4.73 16.95 5.63
N PRO A 192 3.90 18.00 5.48
CA PRO A 192 4.35 19.32 5.03
C PRO A 192 5.24 20.07 6.02
N ASN A 193 5.27 19.69 7.31
CA ASN A 193 6.07 20.36 8.33
C ASN A 193 7.23 19.49 8.84
N TYR A 194 7.42 18.30 8.30
CA TYR A 194 8.57 17.45 8.59
C TYR A 194 9.76 17.78 7.71
N SER A 195 10.95 17.72 8.32
CA SER A 195 12.21 17.76 7.58
C SER A 195 12.50 16.39 6.99
N HIS A 196 12.72 16.35 5.69
CA HIS A 196 13.02 15.13 4.95
C HIS A 196 14.52 15.01 4.66
N PRO A 197 15.10 13.79 4.57
CA PRO A 197 16.51 13.58 4.26
C PRO A 197 16.85 13.79 2.77
N PHE A 198 15.88 14.21 1.96
CA PHE A 198 16.00 14.48 0.53
C PHE A 198 15.50 15.90 0.22
N GLY A 199 15.92 16.45 -0.92
CA GLY A 199 15.48 17.78 -1.36
C GLY A 199 14.01 17.78 -1.77
N THR A 200 13.22 18.67 -1.18
CA THR A 200 11.83 18.91 -1.53
C THR A 200 11.50 20.40 -1.42
N ASN A 201 10.62 20.88 -2.29
CA ASN A 201 10.13 22.26 -2.29
C ASN A 201 8.75 22.38 -1.62
N TYR A 202 8.14 21.25 -1.25
CA TYR A 202 6.78 21.15 -0.72
C TYR A 202 5.77 21.84 -1.64
N GLU A 203 5.91 21.65 -2.96
CA GLU A 203 5.20 22.44 -3.98
C GLU A 203 3.68 22.43 -3.81
N LEU A 204 3.08 21.30 -3.46
CA LEU A 204 1.62 21.21 -3.29
C LEU A 204 1.12 21.92 -2.04
N TRP A 205 1.99 22.15 -1.06
CA TRP A 205 1.65 22.72 0.23
C TRP A 205 2.01 24.20 0.36
N ARG A 206 3.11 24.64 -0.26
CA ARG A 206 3.70 25.97 0.02
C ARG A 206 3.66 26.94 -1.16
N THR A 207 3.34 26.48 -2.38
CA THR A 207 3.43 27.33 -3.58
C THR A 207 2.29 28.35 -3.68
N ASP A 208 1.04 27.88 -3.72
CA ASP A 208 -0.13 28.75 -3.77
C ASP A 208 -0.93 28.60 -2.47
N VAL A 209 -0.70 29.53 -1.54
CA VAL A 209 -1.36 29.57 -0.23
C VAL A 209 -2.25 30.80 -0.12
N GLU A 210 -3.51 30.59 0.22
CA GLU A 210 -4.49 31.67 0.41
C GLU A 210 -5.05 31.59 1.83
N ASN A 211 -4.86 32.65 2.63
CA ASN A 211 -5.28 32.69 4.04
C ASN A 211 -4.78 31.50 4.87
N GLY A 212 -3.56 31.03 4.60
CA GLY A 212 -2.96 29.87 5.27
C GLY A 212 -3.43 28.52 4.73
N VAL A 213 -4.28 28.47 3.70
CA VAL A 213 -4.76 27.23 3.08
C VAL A 213 -3.90 26.85 1.87
N PRO A 214 -3.36 25.62 1.80
CA PRO A 214 -2.61 25.13 0.65
C PRO A 214 -3.55 24.80 -0.52
N THR A 215 -3.83 25.79 -1.39
CA THR A 215 -4.89 25.71 -2.40
C THR A 215 -4.67 24.64 -3.48
N LEU A 216 -3.42 24.23 -3.69
CA LEU A 216 -3.09 23.14 -4.60
C LEU A 216 -3.36 21.78 -3.96
N MET A 217 -3.02 21.60 -2.68
CA MET A 217 -3.35 20.37 -1.97
C MET A 217 -4.87 20.20 -1.76
N THR A 218 -5.61 21.29 -1.51
CA THR A 218 -7.09 21.22 -1.47
C THR A 218 -7.65 20.76 -2.81
N LEU A 219 -7.20 21.36 -3.92
CA LEU A 219 -7.62 20.94 -5.27
C LEU A 219 -7.25 19.48 -5.57
N PHE A 220 -6.08 19.04 -5.12
CA PHE A 220 -5.63 17.66 -5.27
C PHE A 220 -6.59 16.69 -4.57
N VAL A 221 -6.90 16.93 -3.28
CA VAL A 221 -7.84 16.12 -2.49
C VAL A 221 -9.24 16.15 -3.07
N GLU A 222 -9.75 17.33 -3.46
CA GLU A 222 -11.06 17.47 -4.09
C GLU A 222 -11.14 16.69 -5.41
N THR A 223 -10.06 16.66 -6.18
CA THR A 223 -10.01 15.93 -7.46
C THR A 223 -9.97 14.41 -7.23
N LEU A 224 -9.17 13.92 -6.27
CA LEU A 224 -9.20 12.53 -5.85
C LEU A 224 -10.59 12.14 -5.33
N GLY A 225 -11.17 13.00 -4.48
CA GLY A 225 -12.47 12.82 -3.83
C GLY A 225 -13.65 12.66 -4.78
N LYS A 226 -13.54 13.11 -6.04
CA LYS A 226 -14.55 12.84 -7.08
C LYS A 226 -14.51 11.39 -7.57
N ARG A 227 -13.37 10.70 -7.46
CA ARG A 227 -13.14 9.36 -8.01
C ARG A 227 -12.92 8.27 -6.97
N MET A 228 -12.55 8.62 -5.74
CA MET A 228 -12.35 7.69 -4.63
C MET A 228 -12.74 8.32 -3.30
N GLY A 229 -13.04 7.49 -2.30
CA GLY A 229 -13.47 7.94 -0.97
C GLY A 229 -14.96 8.21 -0.86
N PRO A 230 -15.44 8.69 0.31
CA PRO A 230 -16.86 8.77 0.65
C PRO A 230 -17.68 9.64 -0.31
N LEU A 231 -17.07 10.67 -0.89
CA LEU A 231 -17.71 11.63 -1.79
C LEU A 231 -17.52 11.33 -3.27
N ALA A 232 -16.95 10.17 -3.62
CA ALA A 232 -16.78 9.82 -5.02
C ALA A 232 -18.12 9.81 -5.76
N GLU A 233 -18.09 10.31 -7.00
CA GLU A 233 -19.29 10.50 -7.82
C GLU A 233 -19.90 9.15 -8.24
N THR A 234 -19.08 8.11 -8.36
CA THR A 234 -19.50 6.75 -8.75
C THR A 234 -19.56 5.79 -7.57
N GLU A 235 -20.42 4.77 -7.65
CA GLU A 235 -20.50 3.73 -6.61
C GLU A 235 -19.19 2.94 -6.50
N ALA A 236 -18.55 2.64 -7.63
CA ALA A 236 -17.25 1.98 -7.63
C ALA A 236 -16.17 2.83 -6.94
N GLY A 237 -16.20 4.15 -7.15
CA GLY A 237 -15.31 5.09 -6.47
C GLY A 237 -15.57 5.14 -4.96
N ARG A 238 -16.83 5.10 -4.52
CA ARG A 238 -17.18 5.09 -3.08
C ARG A 238 -16.75 3.83 -2.34
N LYS A 239 -16.47 2.74 -3.07
CA LYS A 239 -15.88 1.51 -2.51
C LYS A 239 -14.36 1.60 -2.36
N ARG A 240 -13.71 2.61 -2.95
CA ARG A 240 -12.28 2.86 -2.79
C ARG A 240 -12.00 3.74 -1.59
N ILE A 241 -10.88 3.48 -0.95
CA ILE A 241 -10.44 4.16 0.25
C ILE A 241 -9.59 5.36 -0.14
N LEU A 242 -9.93 6.52 0.39
CA LEU A 242 -9.05 7.67 0.44
C LEU A 242 -8.66 7.90 1.90
N ALA A 243 -7.40 7.69 2.22
CA ALA A 243 -6.84 7.91 3.54
C ALA A 243 -5.80 9.03 3.49
N ILE A 244 -5.53 9.62 4.65
CA ILE A 244 -4.44 10.57 4.84
C ILE A 244 -3.75 10.25 6.14
N ASP A 245 -2.42 10.24 6.08
CA ASP A 245 -1.53 10.01 7.19
C ASP A 245 -0.57 11.19 7.42
N GLY A 246 0.18 11.16 8.52
CA GLY A 246 1.15 12.21 8.87
C GLY A 246 0.47 13.34 9.64
N GLU A 247 0.25 14.44 8.93
CA GLU A 247 -0.34 15.68 9.42
C GLU A 247 -1.67 16.00 8.70
N PRO A 248 -2.74 15.19 8.87
CA PRO A 248 -4.04 15.50 8.28
C PRO A 248 -4.55 16.90 8.64
N ASP A 249 -4.16 17.42 9.81
CA ASP A 249 -4.55 18.74 10.30
C ASP A 249 -3.85 19.91 9.60
N ALA A 250 -2.97 19.64 8.63
CA ALA A 250 -2.49 20.61 7.66
C ALA A 250 -3.54 20.98 6.58
N LEU A 251 -4.61 20.20 6.46
CA LEU A 251 -5.76 20.52 5.61
C LEU A 251 -6.85 21.28 6.40
N PRO A 252 -7.65 22.12 5.73
CA PRO A 252 -8.77 22.78 6.39
C PRO A 252 -9.87 21.78 6.79
N ALA A 253 -10.59 22.09 7.88
CA ALA A 253 -11.65 21.24 8.45
C ALA A 253 -12.67 20.75 7.40
N THR A 254 -12.99 21.60 6.42
CA THR A 254 -13.94 21.30 5.34
C THR A 254 -13.57 20.09 4.47
N HIS A 255 -12.33 19.61 4.55
CA HIS A 255 -11.83 18.49 3.75
C HIS A 255 -11.95 17.13 4.46
N ALA A 256 -12.31 17.08 5.75
CA ALA A 256 -12.46 15.81 6.47
C ALA A 256 -13.38 14.81 5.75
N LYS A 257 -14.48 15.32 5.18
CA LYS A 257 -15.49 14.56 4.45
C LYS A 257 -14.96 13.75 3.25
N TYR A 258 -13.77 14.02 2.74
CA TYR A 258 -13.18 13.27 1.62
C TYR A 258 -12.49 11.99 2.05
N PHE A 259 -12.18 11.83 3.33
CA PHE A 259 -11.35 10.72 3.81
C PHE A 259 -12.19 9.66 4.51
N ASN A 260 -11.87 8.40 4.25
CA ASN A 260 -12.36 7.27 5.02
C ASN A 260 -11.65 7.17 6.38
N TYR A 261 -10.34 7.44 6.39
CA TYR A 261 -9.49 7.27 7.57
C TYR A 261 -8.48 8.41 7.71
N PHE A 262 -8.25 8.82 8.95
CA PHE A 262 -7.08 9.57 9.37
C PHE A 262 -6.14 8.62 10.09
N ILE A 263 -4.91 8.50 9.59
CA ILE A 263 -3.90 7.58 10.12
C ILE A 263 -2.83 8.43 10.82
N ILE A 264 -2.58 8.17 12.10
CA ILE A 264 -1.70 9.02 12.91
C ILE A 264 -0.48 8.25 13.40
N GLN A 265 0.70 8.75 13.05
CA GLN A 265 1.99 8.27 13.50
C GLN A 265 2.16 8.60 14.98
N ALA A 266 2.04 7.59 15.83
CA ALA A 266 2.21 7.70 17.29
C ALA A 266 3.50 7.05 17.79
N TYR A 267 4.53 6.96 16.95
CA TYR A 267 5.73 6.15 17.17
C TYR A 267 6.44 6.40 18.52
N SER A 268 6.50 7.66 18.97
CA SER A 268 7.24 8.05 20.19
C SER A 268 6.33 8.42 21.37
N ASN A 269 5.02 8.21 21.25
CA ASN A 269 4.05 8.63 22.26
C ASN A 269 3.71 7.47 23.21
N ARG A 270 3.87 7.70 24.51
CA ARG A 270 3.50 6.72 25.56
C ARG A 270 2.04 6.81 25.98
N VAL A 271 1.40 7.94 25.69
CA VAL A 271 0.01 8.23 26.04
C VAL A 271 -0.66 8.82 24.79
N SER A 272 -1.66 8.13 24.25
CA SER A 272 -2.23 8.42 22.93
C SER A 272 -2.79 9.84 22.80
N TYR A 273 -3.49 10.34 23.82
CA TYR A 273 -4.05 11.70 23.80
C TYR A 273 -2.98 12.81 23.89
N GLN A 274 -1.72 12.50 24.21
CA GLN A 274 -0.65 13.50 24.22
C GLN A 274 0.06 13.63 22.88
N ASN A 275 -0.31 12.79 21.89
CA ASN A 275 0.25 12.87 20.55
C ASN A 275 -0.12 14.22 19.89
N PRO A 276 0.88 15.03 19.46
CA PRO A 276 0.62 16.31 18.82
C PRO A 276 -0.23 16.24 17.54
N HIS A 277 -0.03 15.23 16.69
CA HIS A 277 -0.82 15.02 15.48
C HIS A 277 -2.26 14.63 15.81
N PHE A 278 -2.44 13.77 16.81
CA PHE A 278 -3.79 13.43 17.27
C PHE A 278 -4.52 14.66 17.83
N GLN A 279 -3.82 15.48 18.63
CA GLN A 279 -4.37 16.75 19.13
C GLN A 279 -4.66 17.74 17.99
N GLY A 280 -3.82 17.77 16.95
CA GLY A 280 -4.03 18.54 15.73
C GLY A 280 -5.32 18.14 15.02
N VAL A 281 -5.52 16.84 14.81
CA VAL A 281 -6.75 16.29 14.22
C VAL A 281 -7.97 16.64 15.06
N LEU A 282 -7.92 16.46 16.37
CA LEU A 282 -9.05 16.85 17.25
C LEU A 282 -9.32 18.36 17.18
N ARG A 283 -8.27 19.19 17.16
CA ARG A 283 -8.41 20.65 17.07
C ARG A 283 -9.10 21.09 15.78
N VAL A 284 -8.75 20.48 14.64
CA VAL A 284 -9.25 20.89 13.32
C VAL A 284 -10.58 20.23 12.99
N PHE A 285 -10.76 18.95 13.31
CA PHE A 285 -11.82 18.13 12.73
C PHE A 285 -12.92 17.69 13.71
N LYS A 286 -12.78 17.87 15.03
CA LYS A 286 -13.78 17.40 16.02
C LYS A 286 -15.22 17.86 15.73
N ASP A 287 -15.39 19.05 15.18
CA ASP A 287 -16.70 19.67 14.97
C ASP A 287 -17.33 19.28 13.62
N VAL A 288 -16.61 18.51 12.78
CA VAL A 288 -17.05 18.09 11.44
C VAL A 288 -17.04 16.57 11.22
N LEU A 289 -16.62 15.79 12.23
CA LEU A 289 -16.58 14.32 12.21
C LEU A 289 -17.78 13.66 12.91
N SER A 290 -18.90 14.38 13.05
CA SER A 290 -20.14 13.89 13.69
C SER A 290 -20.98 13.00 12.80
#